data_AF-A0A3M8QAA0-F1
#
_entry.id   AF-A0A3M8QAA0-F1
#
_cell.length_a   1.000
_cell.length_b   1.000
_cell.length_c   1.000
_cell.angle_alpha   90.00
_cell.angle_beta   90.00
_cell.angle_gamma   90.00
#
_symmetry.space_group_name_H-M   'P 1'
#
loop_
_entity.id
_entity.type
_entity.pdbx_description
1 polymer ?
#
loop_
_entity_poly.entity_id
_entity_poly.type
_entity_poly.pdbx_seq_one_letter_code
_entity_poly.pdbx_strand_id
1 'polypeptide(L)'
;MLKNKDIFVAIEWKDGVTSSLPIEMASFLAPGYTFQDKKVISQSEYERQLAHIISLERVDKTSGHYHYYFKTDKGLMKFSGFELARTLFFHNPHLVRAAYTANGLSALAFVNRNQSPIEISFPESTKYPVSFIGTKSNRTHLAWMLLDGGAKKSAFSVFESFKNDAGKLGFKFVPPNLKGWQLEVSVRTDPEESFTEVVRVERIVEAVLNENPSDVLVNHPKTKDQSAKSKVETSQNGHVPADDIDPELDLGEIPGLGKRLHNERLKGFSFSCSGIRSVKSSKGKSAGNSKRAPSTEDQDIKKEKAGIGVAEKDGDAQEFSPSINQDDEITETVDLPQKFSLFAEVIDEVAKSDGVRLVQEAKCYRFPAPTNNSKVVYQTKYEDLLKYFVAILELKGSQLVLVEADTNNLRTPKGASTLILGLKEDPKANFEEILQCFSDKGAQWSHNFINERCDFFSPCRHPSLKEKGKIRTDQEYKEKWVSDLREKLRLFRKSS
;
A
#
# COMPACT_ATOMS: atom_id res chain seq x y z
N MET A 1 -32.61 -15.52 0.07
CA MET A 1 -31.53 -16.39 0.60
C MET A 1 -30.31 -16.20 -0.28
N LEU A 2 -29.16 -15.91 0.33
CA LEU A 2 -27.89 -15.78 -0.37
C LEU A 2 -27.41 -17.19 -0.72
N LYS A 3 -27.37 -17.56 -2.01
CA LYS A 3 -27.00 -18.92 -2.44
C LYS A 3 -25.52 -19.18 -2.11
N ASN A 4 -25.20 -20.38 -1.59
CA ASN A 4 -23.84 -20.89 -1.34
C ASN A 4 -22.94 -20.05 -0.39
N LYS A 5 -23.53 -19.29 0.53
CA LYS A 5 -22.79 -18.54 1.54
C LYS A 5 -23.09 -19.08 2.92
N ASP A 6 -22.04 -19.61 3.55
CA ASP A 6 -22.18 -20.36 4.82
C ASP A 6 -21.81 -19.51 6.05
N ILE A 7 -21.20 -18.33 5.84
CA ILE A 7 -20.67 -17.49 6.93
C ILE A 7 -21.07 -16.04 6.73
N PHE A 8 -21.71 -15.48 7.76
CA PHE A 8 -22.16 -14.10 7.80
C PHE A 8 -21.62 -13.38 9.02
N VAL A 9 -21.47 -12.07 8.88
CA VAL A 9 -21.15 -11.15 9.97
C VAL A 9 -22.34 -10.22 10.19
N ALA A 10 -22.80 -10.14 11.44
CA ALA A 10 -23.84 -9.21 11.84
C ALA A 10 -23.23 -7.81 11.98
N ILE A 11 -23.97 -6.82 11.49
CA ILE A 11 -23.58 -5.41 11.49
C ILE A 11 -24.73 -4.62 12.07
N GLU A 12 -24.41 -3.73 13.01
CA GLU A 12 -25.32 -2.69 13.47
C GLU A 12 -24.95 -1.39 12.78
N TRP A 13 -25.91 -0.82 12.07
CA TRP A 13 -25.76 0.45 11.38
C TRP A 13 -26.01 1.62 12.33
N LYS A 14 -25.60 2.83 11.91
CA LYS A 14 -25.72 4.04 12.74
C LYS A 14 -27.17 4.37 13.16
N ASP A 15 -28.15 3.94 12.37
CA ASP A 15 -29.58 4.10 12.63
C ASP A 15 -30.14 3.01 13.58
N GLY A 16 -29.29 2.11 14.09
CA GLY A 16 -29.67 1.00 14.96
C GLY A 16 -30.24 -0.20 14.22
N VAL A 17 -30.33 -0.16 12.88
CA VAL A 17 -30.74 -1.32 12.09
C VAL A 17 -29.63 -2.36 12.11
N THR A 18 -30.00 -3.62 12.32
CA THR A 18 -29.06 -4.74 12.19
C THR A 18 -29.23 -5.43 10.85
N SER A 19 -28.14 -5.69 10.14
CA SER A 19 -28.14 -6.56 8.95
C SER A 19 -27.02 -7.60 9.02
N SER A 20 -26.99 -8.50 8.04
CA SER A 20 -25.96 -9.51 7.91
C SER A 20 -25.30 -9.41 6.54
N LEU A 21 -23.96 -9.35 6.51
CA LEU A 21 -23.19 -9.40 5.27
C LEU A 21 -22.39 -10.71 5.16
N PRO A 22 -22.10 -11.19 3.95
CA PRO A 22 -21.14 -12.28 3.74
C PRO A 22 -19.80 -11.95 4.39
N ILE A 23 -19.14 -12.94 5.00
CA ILE A 23 -17.87 -12.71 5.70
C ILE A 23 -16.77 -12.16 4.77
N GLU A 24 -16.84 -12.44 3.47
CA GLU A 24 -15.94 -11.91 2.46
C GLU A 24 -15.95 -10.37 2.36
N MET A 25 -16.96 -9.71 2.93
CA MET A 25 -17.02 -8.25 3.07
C MET A 25 -16.14 -7.71 4.21
N ALA A 26 -15.57 -8.58 5.06
CA ALA A 26 -14.92 -8.21 6.32
C ALA A 26 -13.87 -7.09 6.19
N SER A 27 -13.13 -7.03 5.08
CA SER A 27 -12.15 -5.97 4.80
C SER A 27 -12.72 -4.56 4.97
N PHE A 28 -13.97 -4.36 4.57
CA PHE A 28 -14.69 -3.08 4.59
C PHE A 28 -15.41 -2.80 5.92
N LEU A 29 -15.47 -3.76 6.84
CA LEU A 29 -16.26 -3.65 8.07
C LEU A 29 -15.52 -2.98 9.23
N ALA A 30 -14.66 -2.01 8.89
CA ALA A 30 -14.10 -1.11 9.88
C ALA A 30 -15.21 -0.22 10.46
N PRO A 31 -15.28 -0.03 11.79
CA PRO A 31 -16.27 0.87 12.39
C PRO A 31 -16.13 2.31 11.87
N GLY A 32 -17.27 3.01 11.72
CA GLY A 32 -17.32 4.43 11.38
C GLY A 32 -17.28 4.77 9.88
N TYR A 33 -17.27 3.79 8.97
CA TYR A 33 -17.43 4.03 7.54
C TYR A 33 -18.91 4.07 7.13
N THR A 34 -19.24 5.00 6.24
CA THR A 34 -20.55 5.06 5.58
C THR A 34 -20.39 4.68 4.12
N PHE A 35 -21.27 3.81 3.64
CA PHE A 35 -21.28 3.31 2.28
C PHE A 35 -22.49 3.80 1.51
N GLN A 36 -22.31 4.07 0.23
CA GLN A 36 -23.38 4.16 -0.75
C GLN A 36 -23.08 3.12 -1.84
N ASP A 37 -23.98 2.15 -1.98
CA ASP A 37 -23.75 0.93 -2.75
C ASP A 37 -22.44 0.24 -2.33
N LYS A 38 -21.45 0.24 -3.23
CA LYS A 38 -20.14 -0.37 -3.05
C LYS A 38 -19.02 0.61 -2.68
N LYS A 39 -19.32 1.91 -2.60
CA LYS A 39 -18.35 2.98 -2.39
C LYS A 39 -18.44 3.54 -0.98
N VAL A 40 -17.29 3.83 -0.38
CA VAL A 40 -17.20 4.61 0.84
C VAL A 40 -17.50 6.08 0.51
N ILE A 41 -18.49 6.68 1.17
CA ILE A 41 -18.84 8.10 0.98
C ILE A 41 -18.37 8.99 2.12
N SER A 42 -18.18 8.43 3.32
CA SER A 42 -17.65 9.17 4.46
C SER A 42 -17.05 8.23 5.51
N GLN A 43 -16.24 8.81 6.38
CA GLN A 43 -15.58 8.14 7.49
C GLN A 43 -15.70 9.02 8.74
N SER A 44 -16.05 8.42 9.87
CA SER A 44 -16.11 9.11 11.15
C SER A 44 -14.70 9.46 11.62
N GLU A 45 -14.54 10.71 12.06
CA GLU A 45 -13.30 11.20 12.65
C GLU A 45 -13.23 10.78 14.13
N TYR A 46 -12.08 10.23 14.49
CA TYR A 46 -11.74 9.85 15.86
C TYR A 46 -10.34 10.39 16.16
N GLU A 47 -10.02 10.54 17.44
CA GLU A 47 -8.64 10.82 17.85
C GLU A 47 -7.73 9.70 17.37
N ARG A 48 -6.60 10.05 16.75
CA ARG A 48 -5.60 9.09 16.29
C ARG A 48 -4.41 9.06 17.22
N GLN A 49 -3.93 7.86 17.53
CA GLN A 49 -2.74 7.64 18.33
C GLN A 49 -1.80 6.64 17.67
N LEU A 50 -0.50 6.93 17.71
CA LEU A 50 0.55 5.95 17.42
C LEU A 50 0.87 5.22 18.72
N ALA A 51 0.62 3.91 18.76
CA ALA A 51 0.79 3.07 19.92
C ALA A 51 1.83 1.97 19.69
N HIS A 52 2.74 1.82 20.63
CA HIS A 52 3.71 0.73 20.69
C HIS A 52 3.24 -0.34 21.68
N ILE A 53 3.05 -1.57 21.21
CA ILE A 53 2.55 -2.68 22.03
C ILE A 53 3.67 -3.24 22.91
N ILE A 54 3.50 -3.22 24.22
CA ILE A 54 4.47 -3.74 25.20
C ILE A 54 4.17 -5.20 25.57
N SER A 55 2.90 -5.51 25.86
CA SER A 55 2.45 -6.83 26.30
C SER A 55 0.94 -6.98 26.16
N LEU A 56 0.48 -8.23 26.00
CA LEU A 56 -0.92 -8.59 26.22
C LEU A 56 -1.13 -8.78 27.73
N GLU A 57 -2.02 -7.98 28.33
CA GLU A 57 -2.28 -8.00 29.78
C GLU A 57 -3.42 -8.96 30.13
N ARG A 58 -4.52 -8.91 29.37
CA ARG A 58 -5.66 -9.80 29.56
C ARG A 58 -6.50 -9.98 28.30
N VAL A 59 -7.26 -11.07 28.27
CA VAL A 59 -8.29 -11.35 27.28
C VAL A 59 -9.63 -11.44 27.98
N ASP A 60 -10.55 -10.56 27.62
CA ASP A 60 -11.93 -10.63 28.07
C ASP A 60 -12.72 -11.55 27.14
N LYS A 61 -13.29 -12.60 27.75
CA LYS A 61 -13.99 -13.70 27.09
C LYS A 61 -15.47 -13.75 27.46
N THR A 62 -15.98 -12.73 28.17
CA THR A 62 -17.34 -12.72 28.73
C THR A 62 -18.44 -12.71 27.67
N SER A 63 -18.27 -11.96 26.57
CA SER A 63 -19.33 -11.69 25.58
C SER A 63 -19.34 -12.60 24.34
N GLY A 64 -18.57 -13.68 24.28
CA GLY A 64 -18.41 -14.49 23.05
C GLY A 64 -17.66 -13.78 21.91
N HIS A 65 -17.69 -12.44 21.88
CA HIS A 65 -16.77 -11.56 21.17
C HIS A 65 -15.58 -11.26 22.09
N TYR A 66 -14.41 -11.81 21.75
CA TYR A 66 -13.23 -11.62 22.60
C TYR A 66 -12.67 -10.21 22.43
N HIS A 67 -12.25 -9.63 23.56
CA HIS A 67 -11.54 -8.36 23.61
C HIS A 67 -10.15 -8.56 24.20
N TYR A 68 -9.18 -7.84 23.66
CA TYR A 68 -7.76 -7.94 24.03
C TYR A 68 -7.30 -6.64 24.64
N TYR A 69 -6.73 -6.70 25.83
CA TYR A 69 -6.19 -5.55 26.52
C TYR A 69 -4.67 -5.59 26.42
N PHE A 70 -4.12 -4.69 25.63
CA PHE A 70 -2.68 -4.55 25.47
C PHE A 70 -2.19 -3.38 26.30
N LYS A 71 -1.09 -3.59 27.03
CA LYS A 71 -0.31 -2.49 27.58
C LYS A 71 0.49 -1.87 26.45
N THR A 72 0.39 -0.56 26.31
CA THR A 72 1.12 0.23 25.32
C THR A 72 1.88 1.37 25.99
N ASP A 73 2.69 2.09 25.21
CA ASP A 73 3.30 3.35 25.64
C ASP A 73 2.27 4.48 25.87
N LYS A 74 1.01 4.29 25.46
CA LYS A 74 -0.12 5.21 25.67
C LYS A 74 -1.05 4.78 26.80
N GLY A 75 -0.75 3.68 27.50
CA GLY A 75 -1.58 3.12 28.55
C GLY A 75 -2.21 1.79 28.17
N LEU A 76 -3.31 1.42 28.84
CA LEU A 76 -4.01 0.17 28.55
C LEU A 76 -5.01 0.40 27.40
N MET A 77 -4.91 -0.38 26.33
CA MET A 77 -5.77 -0.27 25.15
C MET A 77 -6.58 -1.54 24.92
N LYS A 78 -7.89 -1.40 24.70
CA LYS A 78 -8.83 -2.49 24.41
C LYS A 78 -9.06 -2.60 22.91
N PHE A 79 -8.83 -3.78 22.33
CA PHE A 79 -9.09 -4.09 20.94
C PHE A 79 -10.18 -5.15 20.83
N SER A 80 -11.10 -4.98 19.87
CA SER A 80 -12.02 -6.07 19.52
C SER A 80 -11.29 -7.15 18.72
N GLY A 81 -11.67 -8.41 18.93
CA GLY A 81 -11.07 -9.51 18.18
C GLY A 81 -11.32 -9.40 16.69
N PHE A 82 -12.52 -8.96 16.29
CA PHE A 82 -12.84 -8.81 14.88
C PHE A 82 -11.97 -7.75 14.21
N GLU A 83 -11.73 -6.60 14.85
CA GLU A 83 -10.89 -5.54 14.30
C GLU A 83 -9.42 -5.98 14.16
N LEU A 84 -8.90 -6.73 15.13
CA LEU A 84 -7.56 -7.33 15.01
C LEU A 84 -7.50 -8.34 13.86
N ALA A 85 -8.45 -9.26 13.75
CA ALA A 85 -8.44 -10.23 12.65
C ALA A 85 -8.63 -9.53 11.29
N ARG A 86 -9.46 -8.48 11.23
CA ARG A 86 -9.68 -7.70 10.02
C ARG A 86 -8.38 -7.10 9.49
N THR A 87 -7.63 -6.49 10.40
CA THR A 87 -6.40 -5.74 10.09
C THR A 87 -5.18 -6.63 9.95
N LEU A 88 -5.19 -7.84 10.53
CA LEU A 88 -4.11 -8.82 10.41
C LEU A 88 -4.31 -9.77 9.21
N PHE A 89 -5.55 -10.20 8.93
CA PHE A 89 -5.82 -11.31 8.01
C PHE A 89 -6.87 -11.02 6.94
N PHE A 90 -7.88 -10.18 7.19
CA PHE A 90 -8.98 -9.95 6.25
C PHE A 90 -8.71 -8.79 5.30
N HIS A 91 -7.61 -8.87 4.52
CA HIS A 91 -7.27 -7.80 3.58
C HIS A 91 -8.01 -7.89 2.25
N ASN A 92 -8.50 -9.08 1.89
CA ASN A 92 -9.31 -9.35 0.70
C ASN A 92 -10.14 -10.63 0.89
N PRO A 93 -11.15 -10.89 0.05
CA PRO A 93 -12.04 -12.05 0.17
C PRO A 93 -11.33 -13.41 0.17
N HIS A 94 -10.22 -13.55 -0.56
CA HIS A 94 -9.49 -14.82 -0.66
C HIS A 94 -8.75 -15.15 0.64
N LEU A 95 -8.19 -14.13 1.31
CA LEU A 95 -7.56 -14.29 2.62
C LEU A 95 -8.59 -14.55 3.72
N VAL A 96 -9.74 -13.87 3.68
CA VAL A 96 -10.88 -14.16 4.56
C VAL A 96 -11.24 -15.63 4.45
N ARG A 97 -11.51 -16.12 3.24
CA ARG A 97 -11.86 -17.52 3.01
C ARG A 97 -10.77 -18.46 3.51
N ALA A 98 -9.51 -18.17 3.25
CA ALA A 98 -8.40 -18.97 3.75
C ALA A 98 -8.43 -19.10 5.28
N ALA A 99 -8.67 -18.00 6.01
CA ALA A 99 -8.77 -18.01 7.48
C ALA A 99 -9.95 -18.84 8.04
N TYR A 100 -10.99 -19.07 7.24
CA TYR A 100 -12.16 -19.88 7.60
C TYR A 100 -12.13 -21.31 7.02
N THR A 101 -10.99 -21.79 6.52
CA THR A 101 -10.86 -23.15 5.95
C THR A 101 -9.78 -23.97 6.64
N ALA A 102 -9.94 -25.29 6.63
CA ALA A 102 -9.01 -26.23 7.29
C ALA A 102 -7.57 -26.17 6.75
N ASN A 103 -7.41 -25.89 5.45
CA ASN A 103 -6.09 -25.77 4.83
C ASN A 103 -5.47 -24.38 5.05
N GLY A 104 -6.22 -23.43 5.60
CA GLY A 104 -5.73 -22.11 5.97
C GLY A 104 -5.07 -21.35 4.82
N LEU A 105 -4.07 -20.57 5.18
CA LEU A 105 -3.20 -19.85 4.24
C LEU A 105 -2.39 -20.79 3.33
N SER A 106 -2.16 -22.05 3.74
CA SER A 106 -1.44 -23.05 2.94
C SER A 106 -2.21 -23.50 1.70
N ALA A 107 -3.52 -23.21 1.62
CA ALA A 107 -4.29 -23.42 0.40
C ALA A 107 -3.94 -22.43 -0.73
N LEU A 108 -3.35 -21.28 -0.40
CA LEU A 108 -3.11 -20.20 -1.35
C LEU A 108 -1.78 -20.33 -2.09
N ALA A 109 -0.70 -20.61 -1.36
CA ALA A 109 0.66 -20.63 -1.89
C ALA A 109 1.57 -21.58 -1.12
N PHE A 110 2.61 -22.05 -1.80
CA PHE A 110 3.69 -22.87 -1.25
C PHE A 110 4.86 -21.99 -0.84
N VAL A 111 5.54 -22.34 0.25
CA VAL A 111 6.74 -21.63 0.73
C VAL A 111 7.95 -22.55 0.63
N ASN A 112 8.93 -22.17 -0.18
CA ASN A 112 10.20 -22.85 -0.28
C ASN A 112 11.28 -22.09 0.51
N ARG A 113 11.56 -22.58 1.72
CA ARG A 113 12.58 -22.02 2.62
C ARG A 113 14.01 -22.45 2.29
N ASN A 114 14.18 -23.43 1.38
CA ASN A 114 15.49 -23.97 1.03
C ASN A 114 16.18 -23.16 -0.09
N GLN A 115 15.60 -22.03 -0.49
CA GLN A 115 16.13 -21.12 -1.49
C GLN A 115 16.43 -19.74 -0.88
N SER A 116 17.36 -19.03 -1.50
CA SER A 116 17.65 -17.62 -1.21
C SER A 116 17.56 -16.84 -2.52
N PRO A 117 16.56 -15.95 -2.69
CA PRO A 117 15.52 -15.56 -1.73
C PRO A 117 14.55 -16.72 -1.39
N ILE A 118 13.85 -16.61 -0.25
CA ILE A 118 12.75 -17.52 0.09
C ILE A 118 11.66 -17.35 -0.97
N GLU A 119 11.21 -18.45 -1.58
CA GLU A 119 10.20 -18.40 -2.64
C GLU A 119 8.81 -18.68 -2.07
N ILE A 120 7.85 -17.81 -2.41
CA ILE A 120 6.41 -18.01 -2.19
C ILE A 120 5.77 -18.21 -3.56
N SER A 121 5.29 -19.42 -3.86
CA SER A 121 4.79 -19.77 -5.19
C SER A 121 3.32 -20.17 -5.16
N PHE A 122 2.51 -19.50 -5.96
CA PHE A 122 1.11 -19.87 -6.17
C PHE A 122 1.01 -21.06 -7.15
N PRO A 123 0.07 -22.01 -6.94
CA PRO A 123 -0.19 -23.08 -7.91
C PRO A 123 -0.73 -22.51 -9.23
N GLU A 124 -0.47 -23.19 -10.36
CA GLU A 124 -1.01 -22.82 -11.68
C GLU A 124 -2.55 -22.68 -11.70
N SER A 125 -3.24 -23.46 -10.86
CA SER A 125 -4.69 -23.42 -10.67
C SER A 125 -5.20 -22.30 -9.76
N THR A 126 -4.32 -21.43 -9.25
CA THR A 126 -4.68 -20.40 -8.27
C THR A 126 -5.82 -19.50 -8.75
N LYS A 127 -6.78 -19.28 -7.86
CA LYS A 127 -7.83 -18.26 -8.02
C LYS A 127 -7.44 -16.92 -7.40
N TYR A 128 -6.32 -16.85 -6.67
CA TYR A 128 -5.84 -15.62 -6.08
C TYR A 128 -5.50 -14.60 -7.18
N PRO A 129 -6.08 -13.38 -7.16
CA PRO A 129 -5.78 -12.36 -8.16
C PRO A 129 -4.35 -11.80 -8.07
N VAL A 130 -3.72 -11.58 -9.23
CA VAL A 130 -2.39 -10.93 -9.34
C VAL A 130 -2.42 -9.51 -8.75
N SER A 131 -3.56 -8.80 -8.84
CA SER A 131 -3.70 -7.46 -8.27
C SER A 131 -3.44 -7.42 -6.77
N PHE A 132 -3.76 -8.48 -6.02
CA PHE A 132 -3.53 -8.53 -4.58
C PHE A 132 -2.08 -8.76 -4.17
N ILE A 133 -1.15 -8.90 -5.13
CA ILE A 133 0.30 -8.89 -4.89
C ILE A 133 0.99 -7.75 -5.65
N GLY A 134 0.22 -6.78 -6.17
CA GLY A 134 0.73 -5.69 -7.00
C GLY A 134 1.66 -4.74 -6.26
N THR A 135 1.34 -4.39 -5.01
CA THR A 135 2.11 -3.43 -4.20
C THR A 135 3.14 -4.13 -3.31
N LYS A 136 4.21 -3.40 -2.93
CA LYS A 136 5.19 -3.90 -1.94
C LYS A 136 4.53 -4.22 -0.60
N SER A 137 3.61 -3.36 -0.15
CA SER A 137 2.86 -3.54 1.09
C SER A 137 2.08 -4.87 1.11
N ASN A 138 1.39 -5.19 0.02
CA ASN A 138 0.66 -6.45 -0.10
C ASN A 138 1.58 -7.68 -0.10
N ARG A 139 2.69 -7.62 -0.84
CA ARG A 139 3.65 -8.72 -0.84
C ARG A 139 4.31 -8.89 0.53
N THR A 140 4.56 -7.80 1.24
CA THR A 140 5.11 -7.80 2.61
C THR A 140 4.12 -8.43 3.59
N HIS A 141 2.85 -8.04 3.53
CA HIS A 141 1.78 -8.65 4.32
C HIS A 141 1.61 -10.14 4.05
N LEU A 142 1.54 -10.53 2.77
CA LEU A 142 1.46 -11.94 2.35
C LEU A 142 2.67 -12.73 2.84
N ALA A 143 3.88 -12.18 2.69
CA ALA A 143 5.10 -12.80 3.18
C ALA A 143 5.08 -12.95 4.70
N TRP A 144 4.70 -11.92 5.45
CA TRP A 144 4.57 -12.01 6.91
C TRP A 144 3.61 -13.13 7.33
N MET A 145 2.40 -13.19 6.74
CA MET A 145 1.41 -14.24 7.03
C MET A 145 1.94 -15.65 6.73
N LEU A 146 2.73 -15.81 5.66
CA LEU A 146 3.23 -17.11 5.20
C LEU A 146 4.60 -17.49 5.78
N LEU A 147 5.31 -16.57 6.43
CA LEU A 147 6.62 -16.83 7.03
C LEU A 147 6.53 -16.90 8.55
N ASP A 148 5.76 -16.03 9.22
CA ASP A 148 5.68 -16.06 10.67
C ASP A 148 4.84 -17.24 11.17
N GLY A 149 5.45 -18.12 11.98
CA GLY A 149 4.76 -19.25 12.57
C GLY A 149 3.64 -18.85 13.55
N GLY A 150 3.76 -17.71 14.22
CA GLY A 150 2.73 -17.14 15.09
C GLY A 150 1.55 -16.60 14.29
N ALA A 151 1.80 -15.89 13.18
CA ALA A 151 0.77 -15.41 12.27
C ALA A 151 -0.06 -16.56 11.69
N LYS A 152 0.60 -17.65 11.25
CA LYS A 152 -0.10 -18.84 10.74
C LYS A 152 -1.01 -19.48 11.78
N LYS A 153 -0.49 -19.72 12.99
CA LYS A 153 -1.27 -20.28 14.10
C LYS A 153 -2.45 -19.38 14.45
N SER A 154 -2.22 -18.07 14.46
CA SER A 154 -3.25 -17.08 14.72
C SER A 154 -4.34 -17.08 13.65
N ALA A 155 -3.99 -17.07 12.37
CA ALA A 155 -4.96 -17.16 11.27
C ALA A 155 -5.76 -18.47 11.35
N PHE A 156 -5.10 -19.60 11.63
CA PHE A 156 -5.76 -20.90 11.77
C PHE A 156 -6.73 -20.97 12.96
N SER A 157 -6.45 -20.23 14.04
CA SER A 157 -7.35 -20.19 15.21
C SER A 157 -8.72 -19.57 14.92
N VAL A 158 -8.86 -18.80 13.83
CA VAL A 158 -10.16 -18.32 13.32
C VAL A 158 -10.99 -19.52 12.86
N PHE A 159 -10.43 -20.39 12.03
CA PHE A 159 -11.07 -21.63 11.59
C PHE A 159 -11.38 -22.57 12.75
N GLU A 160 -10.43 -22.78 13.67
CA GLU A 160 -10.67 -23.65 14.84
C GLU A 160 -11.83 -23.14 15.69
N SER A 161 -11.87 -21.83 15.95
CA SER A 161 -12.95 -21.21 16.70
C SER A 161 -14.28 -21.35 15.97
N PHE A 162 -14.31 -21.03 14.67
CA PHE A 162 -15.50 -21.15 13.84
C PHE A 162 -16.05 -22.59 13.80
N LYS A 163 -15.17 -23.59 13.64
CA LYS A 163 -15.53 -25.01 13.62
C LYS A 163 -16.08 -25.47 14.97
N ASN A 164 -15.44 -25.09 16.07
CA ASN A 164 -15.80 -25.54 17.42
C ASN A 164 -17.05 -24.84 17.98
N ASP A 165 -17.33 -23.62 17.51
CA ASP A 165 -18.48 -22.81 17.92
C ASP A 165 -19.55 -22.68 16.82
N ALA A 166 -19.61 -23.64 15.89
CA ALA A 166 -20.60 -23.65 14.81
C ALA A 166 -22.02 -23.45 15.36
N GLY A 167 -22.65 -22.33 14.98
CA GLY A 167 -24.00 -21.94 15.42
C GLY A 167 -24.06 -20.94 16.59
N LYS A 168 -22.93 -20.51 17.18
CA LYS A 168 -22.92 -19.44 18.20
C LYS A 168 -22.58 -18.08 17.58
N LEU A 169 -23.27 -17.04 18.04
CA LEU A 169 -22.93 -15.64 17.74
C LEU A 169 -21.69 -15.25 18.57
N GLY A 170 -20.62 -14.83 17.90
CA GLY A 170 -19.38 -14.43 18.55
C GLY A 170 -18.20 -14.42 17.59
N PHE A 171 -17.16 -13.65 17.92
CA PHE A 171 -15.90 -13.68 17.19
C PHE A 171 -14.74 -13.95 18.14
N LYS A 172 -14.04 -15.06 17.88
CA LYS A 172 -12.94 -15.56 18.70
C LYS A 172 -11.82 -15.99 17.76
N PHE A 173 -10.60 -15.66 18.15
CA PHE A 173 -9.38 -16.18 17.58
C PHE A 173 -8.29 -16.00 18.63
N VAL A 174 -7.05 -16.38 18.34
CA VAL A 174 -5.90 -16.10 19.19
C VAL A 174 -4.98 -15.21 18.37
N PRO A 175 -4.77 -13.93 18.71
CA PRO A 175 -3.88 -13.04 17.95
C PRO A 175 -2.44 -13.54 18.00
N PRO A 176 -1.58 -13.19 17.03
CA PRO A 176 -0.17 -13.46 17.14
C PRO A 176 0.42 -12.62 18.30
N ASN A 177 1.65 -12.91 18.71
CA ASN A 177 2.31 -12.06 19.69
C ASN A 177 2.57 -10.67 19.07
N LEU A 178 1.86 -9.66 19.58
CA LEU A 178 1.98 -8.29 19.10
C LEU A 178 3.03 -7.47 19.87
N LYS A 179 3.76 -8.05 20.82
CA LYS A 179 4.83 -7.33 21.53
C LYS A 179 5.83 -6.73 20.54
N GLY A 180 6.12 -5.44 20.70
CA GLY A 180 7.02 -4.67 19.84
C GLY A 180 6.38 -4.04 18.61
N TRP A 181 5.11 -4.35 18.31
CA TRP A 181 4.41 -3.80 17.15
C TRP A 181 4.09 -2.32 17.34
N GLN A 182 4.11 -1.56 16.24
CA GLN A 182 3.65 -0.18 16.19
C GLN A 182 2.40 -0.06 15.33
N LEU A 183 1.35 0.52 15.91
CA LEU A 183 0.04 0.65 15.29
C LEU A 183 -0.39 2.11 15.30
N GLU A 184 -0.94 2.60 14.19
CA GLU A 184 -1.74 3.83 14.19
C GLU A 184 -3.20 3.44 14.39
N VAL A 185 -3.83 3.96 15.44
CA VAL A 185 -5.18 3.58 15.87
C VAL A 185 -6.07 4.80 16.05
N SER A 186 -7.33 4.66 15.67
CA SER A 186 -8.42 5.56 16.03
C SER A 186 -9.02 5.09 17.34
N VAL A 187 -9.13 6.00 18.31
CA VAL A 187 -9.50 5.68 19.69
C VAL A 187 -10.73 6.44 20.17
N ARG A 188 -11.37 5.86 21.18
CA ARG A 188 -12.38 6.49 22.02
C ARG A 188 -11.95 6.33 23.47
N THR A 189 -11.93 7.45 24.20
CA THR A 189 -11.60 7.48 25.62
C THR A 189 -12.86 7.83 26.39
N ASP A 190 -13.22 6.98 27.36
CA ASP A 190 -14.24 7.27 28.36
C ASP A 190 -13.51 7.65 29.66
N PRO A 191 -13.73 8.85 30.24
CA PRO A 191 -13.10 9.26 31.49
C PRO A 191 -13.34 8.32 32.68
N GLU A 192 -14.43 7.56 32.66
CA GLU A 192 -14.79 6.61 33.73
C GLU A 192 -14.09 5.25 33.57
N GLU A 193 -13.52 4.97 32.40
CA GLU A 193 -12.84 3.71 32.10
C GLU A 193 -11.33 3.81 32.30
N SER A 194 -10.73 2.75 32.85
CA SER A 194 -9.28 2.69 33.07
C SER A 194 -8.48 2.33 31.82
N PHE A 195 -9.10 2.34 30.64
CA PHE A 195 -8.52 1.94 29.37
C PHE A 195 -9.05 2.80 28.22
N THR A 196 -8.26 2.87 27.16
CA THR A 196 -8.67 3.49 25.90
C THR A 196 -9.21 2.42 24.96
N GLU A 197 -10.38 2.66 24.37
CA GLU A 197 -10.96 1.76 23.38
C GLU A 197 -10.38 2.04 22.00
N VAL A 198 -9.85 1.02 21.34
CA VAL A 198 -9.45 1.09 19.94
C VAL A 198 -10.66 0.77 19.08
N VAL A 199 -11.18 1.82 18.45
CA VAL A 199 -12.34 1.75 17.54
C VAL A 199 -11.92 1.14 16.21
N ARG A 200 -10.75 1.53 15.70
CA ARG A 200 -10.24 1.11 14.39
C ARG A 200 -8.72 1.17 14.35
N VAL A 201 -8.09 0.20 13.73
CA VAL A 201 -6.67 0.27 13.36
C VAL A 201 -6.57 0.89 11.98
N GLU A 202 -5.95 2.06 11.92
CA GLU A 202 -5.74 2.79 10.67
C GLU A 202 -4.59 2.19 9.88
N ARG A 203 -3.47 1.87 10.56
CA ARG A 203 -2.26 1.34 9.90
C ARG A 203 -1.47 0.42 10.83
N ILE A 204 -0.89 -0.64 10.25
CA ILE A 204 0.18 -1.40 10.89
C ILE A 204 1.50 -0.74 10.47
N VAL A 205 2.04 0.13 11.32
CA VAL A 205 3.24 0.93 11.04
C VAL A 205 4.48 0.06 11.07
N GLU A 206 4.56 -0.87 12.02
CA GLU A 206 5.65 -1.85 12.08
C GLU A 206 5.16 -3.15 12.74
N ALA A 207 5.10 -4.22 11.96
CA ALA A 207 4.86 -5.57 12.44
C ALA A 207 6.18 -6.26 12.81
N VAL A 208 6.18 -6.98 13.94
CA VAL A 208 7.31 -7.83 14.32
C VAL A 208 7.20 -9.18 13.62
N LEU A 209 8.31 -9.60 13.04
CA LEU A 209 8.52 -10.95 12.51
C LEU A 209 9.52 -11.67 13.41
N ASN A 210 9.19 -12.87 13.88
CA ASN A 210 10.09 -13.64 14.74
C ASN A 210 11.28 -14.26 13.98
N GLU A 211 11.20 -14.25 12.65
CA GLU A 211 12.23 -14.71 11.73
C GLU A 211 12.90 -13.50 11.05
N ASN A 212 14.15 -13.65 10.58
CA ASN A 212 14.84 -12.62 9.81
C ASN A 212 15.11 -13.12 8.38
N PRO A 213 14.07 -13.26 7.53
CA PRO A 213 14.27 -13.61 6.13
C PRO A 213 15.03 -12.48 5.42
N SER A 214 16.15 -12.80 4.78
CA SER A 214 16.95 -11.83 4.05
C SER A 214 16.21 -11.25 2.86
N ASP A 215 15.61 -12.08 2.00
CA ASP A 215 14.85 -11.67 0.82
C ASP A 215 13.72 -12.66 0.52
N VAL A 216 12.60 -12.16 0.00
CA VAL A 216 11.43 -12.96 -0.39
C VAL A 216 11.07 -12.71 -1.85
N LEU A 217 10.82 -13.78 -2.60
CA LEU A 217 10.32 -13.74 -3.96
C LEU A 217 8.90 -14.31 -4.01
N VAL A 218 7.94 -13.52 -4.48
CA VAL A 218 6.55 -13.95 -4.69
C VAL A 218 6.37 -14.30 -6.16
N ASN A 219 6.12 -15.57 -6.44
CA ASN A 219 5.95 -16.10 -7.77
C ASN A 219 4.47 -16.44 -8.03
N HIS A 220 3.87 -15.77 -9.01
CA HIS A 220 2.48 -15.99 -9.38
C HIS A 220 2.38 -16.40 -10.85
N PRO A 221 1.71 -17.51 -11.19
CA PRO A 221 1.74 -18.10 -12.54
C PRO A 221 1.11 -17.19 -13.61
N LYS A 222 0.16 -16.35 -13.19
CA LYS A 222 -0.52 -15.36 -14.05
C LYS A 222 0.18 -14.01 -14.15
N THR A 223 1.37 -13.85 -13.56
CA THR A 223 2.18 -12.64 -13.75
C THR A 223 2.65 -12.58 -15.20
N LYS A 224 2.34 -11.47 -15.89
CA LYS A 224 2.76 -11.23 -17.28
C LYS A 224 3.93 -10.26 -17.30
N ASP A 225 4.92 -10.55 -18.13
CA ASP A 225 6.01 -9.61 -18.39
C ASP A 225 5.47 -8.41 -19.18
N GLN A 226 5.62 -7.20 -18.62
CA GLN A 226 5.19 -5.95 -19.28
C GLN A 226 6.09 -5.57 -20.47
N SER A 227 7.20 -6.28 -20.67
CA SER A 227 8.19 -6.06 -21.74
C SER A 227 7.74 -6.55 -23.13
N ALA A 228 6.61 -7.25 -23.23
CA ALA A 228 6.04 -7.74 -24.50
C ALA A 228 4.77 -6.97 -24.90
N LYS A 229 4.81 -5.63 -24.97
CA LYS A 229 3.88 -4.89 -25.85
C LYS A 229 4.43 -4.94 -27.27
N SER A 230 4.41 -6.14 -27.85
CA SER A 230 4.64 -6.35 -29.28
C SER A 230 3.60 -5.56 -30.07
N LYS A 231 4.06 -4.82 -31.09
CA LYS A 231 3.23 -4.22 -32.14
C LYS A 231 2.23 -5.28 -32.63
N VAL A 232 0.93 -4.97 -32.58
CA VAL A 232 -0.08 -5.77 -33.29
C VAL A 232 -0.76 -4.85 -34.28
N GLU A 233 -0.54 -5.16 -35.56
CA GLU A 233 -1.29 -4.66 -36.70
C GLU A 233 -2.73 -5.17 -36.65
N THR A 234 -3.63 -4.29 -37.07
CA THR A 234 -5.08 -4.42 -37.07
C THR A 234 -5.52 -5.60 -37.95
N SER A 235 -6.19 -6.60 -37.36
CA SER A 235 -6.98 -7.59 -38.12
C SER A 235 -8.39 -7.66 -37.54
N GLN A 236 -9.38 -7.40 -38.41
CA GLN A 236 -10.80 -7.41 -38.11
C GLN A 236 -11.36 -8.83 -37.97
N ASN A 237 -12.49 -8.92 -37.27
CA ASN A 237 -13.43 -10.04 -37.12
C ASN A 237 -13.26 -10.91 -35.86
N GLY A 238 -13.98 -10.48 -34.82
CA GLY A 238 -14.35 -11.23 -33.62
C GLY A 238 -15.21 -10.33 -32.72
N HIS A 239 -16.45 -10.71 -32.47
CA HIS A 239 -17.44 -9.92 -31.73
C HIS A 239 -17.55 -10.45 -30.28
N VAL A 240 -17.45 -9.56 -29.28
CA VAL A 240 -17.68 -9.85 -27.85
C VAL A 240 -18.48 -8.65 -27.30
N PRO A 241 -19.47 -8.84 -26.40
CA PRO A 241 -20.27 -7.76 -25.81
C PRO A 241 -19.43 -6.71 -25.06
N ALA A 242 -19.95 -5.48 -24.93
CA ALA A 242 -19.32 -4.38 -24.20
C ALA A 242 -19.31 -4.62 -22.68
N ASP A 243 -18.16 -4.41 -22.04
CA ASP A 243 -17.91 -4.69 -20.61
C ASP A 243 -18.49 -3.58 -19.69
N ASP A 244 -19.26 -3.95 -18.66
CA ASP A 244 -19.68 -3.04 -17.59
C ASP A 244 -18.54 -2.84 -16.57
N ILE A 245 -18.06 -1.61 -16.43
CA ILE A 245 -16.99 -1.24 -15.48
C ILE A 245 -17.52 -0.91 -14.07
N ASP A 246 -18.83 -0.71 -13.92
CA ASP A 246 -19.49 -0.30 -12.70
C ASP A 246 -20.74 -1.18 -12.42
N PRO A 247 -20.58 -2.52 -12.33
CA PRO A 247 -21.69 -3.45 -12.16
C PRO A 247 -22.47 -3.20 -10.88
N GLU A 248 -23.76 -3.51 -10.89
CA GLU A 248 -24.62 -3.43 -9.71
C GLU A 248 -24.23 -4.52 -8.70
N LEU A 249 -23.98 -4.14 -7.45
CA LEU A 249 -23.64 -5.10 -6.40
C LEU A 249 -24.90 -5.88 -6.00
N ASP A 250 -24.91 -7.18 -6.25
CA ASP A 250 -25.94 -8.09 -5.78
C ASP A 250 -25.29 -9.18 -4.93
N LEU A 251 -25.47 -9.08 -3.61
CA LEU A 251 -24.90 -10.04 -2.68
C LEU A 251 -25.44 -11.46 -2.89
N GLY A 252 -26.57 -11.66 -3.58
CA GLY A 252 -27.13 -12.97 -3.88
C GLY A 252 -26.52 -13.65 -5.10
N GLU A 253 -25.82 -12.91 -5.96
CA GLU A 253 -25.24 -13.44 -7.19
C GLU A 253 -23.93 -14.19 -6.96
N ILE A 254 -23.68 -15.14 -7.85
CA ILE A 254 -22.50 -16.00 -7.81
C ILE A 254 -21.52 -15.50 -8.88
N PRO A 255 -20.29 -15.12 -8.49
CA PRO A 255 -19.26 -14.74 -9.46
C PRO A 255 -18.96 -15.88 -10.44
N GLY A 256 -18.81 -15.56 -11.72
CA GLY A 256 -18.55 -16.54 -12.78
C GLY A 256 -17.06 -16.74 -13.09
N LEU A 257 -16.65 -17.96 -13.43
CA LEU A 257 -15.31 -18.22 -13.94
C LEU A 257 -15.06 -17.42 -15.23
N GLY A 258 -13.95 -16.67 -15.27
CA GLY A 258 -13.57 -15.85 -16.42
C GLY A 258 -14.27 -14.50 -16.50
N LYS A 259 -15.18 -14.19 -15.56
CA LYS A 259 -15.76 -12.86 -15.39
C LYS A 259 -14.73 -11.91 -14.77
N ARG A 260 -14.95 -10.61 -14.96
CA ARG A 260 -14.04 -9.56 -14.48
C ARG A 260 -14.05 -9.45 -12.96
N LEU A 261 -12.91 -9.06 -12.40
CA LEU A 261 -12.80 -8.63 -11.00
C LEU A 261 -13.18 -7.15 -10.89
N HIS A 262 -14.25 -6.86 -10.18
CA HIS A 262 -14.65 -5.51 -9.78
C HIS A 262 -14.07 -5.22 -8.38
N ASN A 263 -12.88 -4.63 -8.36
CA ASN A 263 -12.14 -4.39 -7.13
C ASN A 263 -12.46 -3.00 -6.57
N GLU A 264 -13.06 -2.95 -5.39
CA GLU A 264 -13.24 -1.72 -4.62
C GLU A 264 -12.25 -1.70 -3.46
N ARG A 265 -11.62 -0.54 -3.24
CA ARG A 265 -10.47 -0.41 -2.36
C ARG A 265 -10.71 0.66 -1.32
N LEU A 266 -10.59 0.29 -0.05
CA LEU A 266 -10.64 1.23 1.05
C LEU A 266 -9.25 1.84 1.24
N LYS A 267 -9.20 3.17 1.14
CA LYS A 267 -7.96 3.95 1.15
C LYS A 267 -7.48 4.24 2.57
N GLY A 268 -6.17 4.44 2.72
CA GLY A 268 -5.51 4.91 3.94
C GLY A 268 -4.90 3.81 4.81
N PHE A 269 -5.23 2.53 4.57
CA PHE A 269 -4.67 1.42 5.33
C PHE A 269 -3.38 0.89 4.69
N SER A 270 -2.35 0.65 5.51
CA SER A 270 -1.07 0.08 5.08
C SER A 270 -0.53 -0.95 6.07
N PHE A 271 0.27 -1.90 5.59
CA PHE A 271 0.97 -2.89 6.41
C PHE A 271 2.48 -2.88 6.14
N SER A 272 3.28 -2.68 7.19
CA SER A 272 4.74 -2.67 7.11
C SER A 272 5.37 -3.68 8.07
N CYS A 273 6.50 -4.26 7.66
CA CYS A 273 7.26 -5.25 8.43
C CYS A 273 8.73 -5.20 8.00
N SER A 274 9.53 -4.42 8.71
CA SER A 274 10.97 -4.21 8.41
C SER A 274 11.81 -5.48 8.51
N GLY A 275 11.34 -6.48 9.26
CA GLY A 275 11.95 -7.81 9.32
C GLY A 275 12.01 -8.52 7.96
N ILE A 276 11.23 -8.07 6.96
CA ILE A 276 11.29 -8.55 5.59
C ILE A 276 11.95 -7.48 4.72
N ARG A 277 13.25 -7.65 4.45
CA ARG A 277 14.07 -6.58 3.85
C ARG A 277 13.69 -6.25 2.41
N SER A 278 13.45 -7.26 1.57
CA SER A 278 12.88 -7.04 0.25
C SER A 278 11.88 -8.13 -0.15
N VAL A 279 10.81 -7.70 -0.84
CA VAL A 279 9.80 -8.59 -1.39
C VAL A 279 9.50 -8.24 -2.84
N LYS A 280 9.94 -9.11 -3.75
CA LYS A 280 9.82 -8.91 -5.20
C LYS A 280 8.78 -9.85 -5.78
N SER A 281 8.15 -9.44 -6.88
CA SER A 281 7.42 -10.38 -7.72
C SER A 281 8.39 -11.03 -8.71
N SER A 282 8.17 -12.30 -9.04
CA SER A 282 8.87 -12.92 -10.17
C SER A 282 8.58 -12.17 -11.47
N LYS A 283 9.55 -12.17 -12.41
CA LYS A 283 9.32 -11.74 -13.79
C LYS A 283 8.32 -12.70 -14.43
N GLY A 284 7.34 -12.14 -15.12
CA GLY A 284 6.27 -12.92 -15.71
C GLY A 284 6.75 -13.73 -16.90
N LYS A 285 5.91 -14.65 -17.38
CA LYS A 285 6.13 -15.23 -18.71
C LYS A 285 5.84 -14.14 -19.75
N SER A 286 6.60 -14.12 -20.86
CA SER A 286 6.33 -13.23 -22.01
C SER A 286 4.86 -13.36 -22.39
N ALA A 287 4.14 -12.24 -22.43
CA ALA A 287 2.76 -12.25 -22.87
C ALA A 287 2.70 -12.78 -24.31
N GLY A 288 2.06 -13.94 -24.51
CA GLY A 288 1.64 -14.34 -25.86
C GLY A 288 0.71 -13.25 -26.41
N ASN A 289 0.81 -12.97 -27.72
CA ASN A 289 0.04 -11.94 -28.41
C ASN A 289 -1.47 -12.06 -28.08
N SER A 290 -1.93 -11.31 -27.09
CA SER A 290 -3.34 -11.11 -26.84
C SER A 290 -3.76 -9.92 -27.70
N LYS A 291 -4.54 -10.20 -28.75
CA LYS A 291 -5.14 -9.17 -29.59
C LYS A 291 -5.98 -8.25 -28.69
N ARG A 292 -5.57 -7.00 -28.55
CA ARG A 292 -6.36 -5.94 -27.91
C ARG A 292 -7.18 -5.26 -29.00
N ALA A 293 -8.51 -5.27 -28.89
CA ALA A 293 -9.39 -4.58 -29.83
C ALA A 293 -9.52 -3.09 -29.47
N PRO A 294 -9.81 -2.21 -30.45
CA PRO A 294 -10.07 -0.79 -30.22
C PRO A 294 -11.44 -0.55 -29.55
N SER A 295 -11.59 0.61 -28.94
CA SER A 295 -12.83 1.13 -28.36
C SER A 295 -13.71 1.81 -29.42
N THR A 296 -15.02 1.63 -29.34
CA THR A 296 -16.02 2.52 -29.96
C THR A 296 -17.24 2.70 -29.05
N GLU A 297 -17.77 3.92 -29.09
CA GLU A 297 -18.91 4.46 -28.34
C GLU A 297 -20.25 3.81 -28.72
N ASP A 298 -21.21 3.95 -27.79
CA ASP A 298 -22.67 3.84 -27.93
C ASP A 298 -23.30 2.49 -28.34
N GLN A 299 -23.34 1.57 -27.37
CA GLN A 299 -24.49 0.67 -27.17
C GLN A 299 -24.95 0.78 -25.72
N ASP A 300 -26.26 0.73 -25.47
CA ASP A 300 -26.83 0.64 -24.12
C ASP A 300 -26.27 -0.61 -23.42
N ILE A 301 -25.25 -0.42 -22.59
CA ILE A 301 -24.63 -1.47 -21.79
C ILE A 301 -25.68 -1.87 -20.74
N LYS A 302 -26.26 -3.07 -20.86
CA LYS A 302 -27.03 -3.65 -19.77
C LYS A 302 -26.11 -3.74 -18.55
N LYS A 303 -26.50 -3.12 -17.44
CA LYS A 303 -25.73 -3.23 -16.20
C LYS A 303 -25.54 -4.68 -15.83
N GLU A 304 -24.28 -5.11 -15.72
CA GLU A 304 -23.94 -6.41 -15.20
C GLU A 304 -24.11 -6.40 -13.68
N LYS A 305 -24.24 -7.60 -13.10
CA LYS A 305 -24.24 -7.76 -11.66
C LYS A 305 -22.84 -8.15 -11.17
N ALA A 306 -22.51 -7.76 -9.96
CA ALA A 306 -21.32 -8.22 -9.24
C ALA A 306 -21.73 -8.96 -7.97
N GLY A 307 -21.23 -10.19 -7.82
CA GLY A 307 -21.44 -11.00 -6.63
C GLY A 307 -20.20 -10.97 -5.74
N ILE A 308 -20.38 -11.11 -4.43
CA ILE A 308 -19.27 -11.33 -3.49
C ILE A 308 -19.00 -12.83 -3.32
N GLY A 309 -17.75 -13.27 -3.35
CA GLY A 309 -17.37 -14.68 -3.17
C GLY A 309 -16.35 -15.15 -4.20
N VAL A 310 -16.10 -16.46 -4.23
CA VAL A 310 -15.15 -17.06 -5.19
C VAL A 310 -15.89 -17.38 -6.49
N ALA A 311 -15.25 -17.13 -7.63
CA ALA A 311 -15.79 -17.52 -8.92
C ALA A 311 -16.09 -19.03 -9.04
N GLU A 312 -17.32 -19.35 -9.45
CA GLU A 312 -17.86 -20.68 -9.68
C GLU A 312 -18.20 -20.90 -11.16
N LYS A 313 -18.27 -22.16 -11.57
CA LYS A 313 -18.52 -22.54 -12.97
C LYS A 313 -19.90 -22.11 -13.46
N ASP A 314 -20.90 -22.15 -12.57
CA ASP A 314 -22.29 -21.84 -12.87
C ASP A 314 -22.65 -20.38 -12.53
N GLY A 315 -21.67 -19.56 -12.14
CA GLY A 315 -21.85 -18.14 -11.89
C GLY A 315 -21.78 -17.31 -13.17
N ASP A 316 -22.49 -16.18 -13.20
CA ASP A 316 -22.53 -15.27 -14.35
C ASP A 316 -22.18 -13.82 -13.99
N ALA A 317 -22.08 -13.50 -12.69
CA ALA A 317 -21.75 -12.16 -12.21
C ALA A 317 -20.24 -11.89 -12.21
N GLN A 318 -19.86 -10.61 -12.20
CA GLN A 318 -18.50 -10.19 -11.88
C GLN A 318 -18.14 -10.53 -10.43
N GLU A 319 -16.85 -10.71 -10.15
CA GLU A 319 -16.36 -10.89 -8.77
C GLU A 319 -16.20 -9.53 -8.12
N PHE A 320 -17.07 -9.19 -7.17
CA PHE A 320 -16.89 -8.05 -6.29
C PHE A 320 -15.81 -8.34 -5.26
N SER A 321 -14.82 -7.47 -5.15
CA SER A 321 -13.69 -7.64 -4.24
C SER A 321 -13.49 -6.40 -3.38
N PRO A 322 -14.04 -6.37 -2.15
CA PRO A 322 -13.72 -5.36 -1.15
C PRO A 322 -12.36 -5.63 -0.52
N SER A 323 -11.44 -4.68 -0.65
CA SER A 323 -10.05 -4.87 -0.22
C SER A 323 -9.47 -3.66 0.52
N ILE A 324 -8.58 -3.94 1.47
CA ILE A 324 -7.73 -2.95 2.15
C ILE A 324 -6.27 -3.19 1.77
N ASN A 325 -5.37 -2.28 2.14
CA ASN A 325 -3.94 -2.38 1.81
C ASN A 325 -3.65 -2.40 0.29
N GLN A 326 -4.64 -2.01 -0.51
CA GLN A 326 -4.59 -1.94 -1.97
C GLN A 326 -4.47 -0.50 -2.46
N ASP A 327 -4.19 0.47 -1.58
CA ASP A 327 -3.82 1.80 -2.05
C ASP A 327 -2.76 1.59 -3.13
N ASP A 328 -3.07 2.09 -4.33
CA ASP A 328 -2.04 2.29 -5.32
C ASP A 328 -1.00 3.09 -4.55
N GLU A 329 0.19 2.51 -4.34
CA GLU A 329 1.32 3.30 -3.90
C GLU A 329 1.23 4.55 -4.77
N ILE A 330 1.12 5.74 -4.15
CA ILE A 330 1.62 6.92 -4.83
C ILE A 330 3.03 6.49 -5.24
N THR A 331 3.18 6.44 -6.55
CA THR A 331 3.86 5.40 -7.30
C THR A 331 5.24 5.02 -6.78
N GLU A 332 5.33 3.74 -6.38
CA GLU A 332 6.54 2.93 -6.33
C GLU A 332 7.66 3.44 -5.42
N THR A 333 7.63 3.04 -4.15
CA THR A 333 8.88 2.97 -3.39
C THR A 333 9.73 1.83 -3.93
N VAL A 334 10.74 2.17 -4.73
CA VAL A 334 11.70 1.18 -5.24
C VAL A 334 12.80 0.98 -4.23
N ASP A 335 13.29 -0.25 -4.15
CA ASP A 335 14.55 -0.55 -3.48
C ASP A 335 15.63 0.46 -3.92
N LEU A 336 16.29 1.01 -2.91
CA LEU A 336 17.25 2.09 -3.03
C LEU A 336 18.50 1.58 -3.75
N PRO A 337 18.89 2.16 -4.91
CA PRO A 337 20.19 1.85 -5.50
C PRO A 337 21.31 2.28 -4.54
N GLN A 338 22.45 1.59 -4.56
CA GLN A 338 23.62 1.85 -3.69
C GLN A 338 24.19 3.29 -3.79
N LYS A 339 23.77 4.09 -4.79
CA LYS A 339 24.13 5.50 -4.97
C LYS A 339 23.17 6.48 -4.25
N PHE A 340 22.13 5.96 -3.59
CA PHE A 340 21.13 6.72 -2.86
C PHE A 340 21.41 6.85 -1.35
N SER A 341 22.27 5.98 -0.78
CA SER A 341 22.74 6.15 0.60
C SER A 341 23.27 7.56 0.82
N LEU A 342 23.95 8.12 -0.18
CA LEU A 342 24.49 9.47 -0.11
C LEU A 342 23.42 10.55 0.07
N PHE A 343 22.29 10.51 -0.65
CA PHE A 343 21.24 11.52 -0.47
C PHE A 343 20.58 11.39 0.90
N ALA A 344 20.25 10.16 1.31
CA ALA A 344 19.69 9.91 2.64
C ALA A 344 20.64 10.39 3.76
N GLU A 345 21.93 10.02 3.69
CA GLU A 345 22.96 10.49 4.63
C GLU A 345 23.09 12.02 4.63
N VAL A 346 23.01 12.67 3.46
CA VAL A 346 23.04 14.14 3.37
C VAL A 346 21.83 14.74 4.08
N ILE A 347 20.62 14.19 3.89
CA ILE A 347 19.40 14.66 4.57
C ILE A 347 19.51 14.48 6.08
N ASP A 348 19.98 13.32 6.54
CA ASP A 348 20.17 13.03 7.96
C ASP A 348 21.18 14.00 8.60
N GLU A 349 22.29 14.30 7.92
CA GLU A 349 23.26 15.29 8.37
C GLU A 349 22.70 16.72 8.34
N VAL A 350 21.92 17.09 7.32
CA VAL A 350 21.26 18.40 7.27
C VAL A 350 20.25 18.56 8.41
N ALA A 351 19.52 17.50 8.76
CA ALA A 351 18.54 17.50 9.84
C ALA A 351 19.14 17.67 11.24
N LYS A 352 20.45 17.43 11.43
CA LYS A 352 21.17 17.71 12.69
C LYS A 352 21.41 19.20 12.95
N SER A 353 20.99 20.08 12.04
CA SER A 353 21.18 21.54 12.19
C SER A 353 20.14 22.13 13.14
N ASP A 354 20.54 23.12 13.94
CA ASP A 354 19.64 23.80 14.87
C ASP A 354 18.38 24.34 14.20
N GLY A 355 17.22 23.99 14.75
CA GLY A 355 15.90 24.44 14.27
C GLY A 355 15.38 23.71 13.03
N VAL A 356 16.06 22.68 12.55
CA VAL A 356 15.59 21.78 11.49
C VAL A 356 15.11 20.48 12.13
N ARG A 357 13.90 20.03 11.79
CA ARG A 357 13.37 18.73 12.22
C ARG A 357 13.07 17.86 11.01
N LEU A 358 13.56 16.63 11.01
CA LEU A 358 13.20 15.65 9.98
C LEU A 358 11.75 15.20 10.22
N VAL A 359 10.87 15.47 9.26
CA VAL A 359 9.46 15.04 9.28
C VAL A 359 9.29 13.74 8.53
N GLN A 360 10.00 13.61 7.40
CA GLN A 360 10.00 12.41 6.59
C GLN A 360 11.41 12.14 6.08
N GLU A 361 11.93 10.95 6.40
CA GLU A 361 13.16 10.40 5.83
C GLU A 361 13.07 10.33 4.29
N ALA A 362 14.23 10.26 3.64
CA ALA A 362 14.30 10.24 2.19
C ALA A 362 13.63 8.97 1.63
N LYS A 363 12.55 9.15 0.85
CA LYS A 363 11.82 8.09 0.15
C LYS A 363 12.02 8.19 -1.35
N CYS A 364 12.03 7.05 -2.05
CA CYS A 364 12.12 6.97 -3.50
C CYS A 364 10.74 6.83 -4.11
N TYR A 365 10.51 7.48 -5.25
CA TYR A 365 9.29 7.41 -6.04
C TYR A 365 9.64 7.43 -7.53
N ARG A 366 8.67 7.16 -8.40
CA ARG A 366 8.80 7.39 -9.84
C ARG A 366 8.11 8.64 -10.30
N PHE A 367 8.76 9.34 -11.23
CA PHE A 367 8.13 10.44 -11.94
C PHE A 367 6.87 9.94 -12.68
N PRO A 368 5.83 10.77 -12.82
CA PRO A 368 4.64 10.39 -13.57
C PRO A 368 4.95 10.20 -15.06
N ALA A 369 4.10 9.45 -15.75
CA ALA A 369 4.14 9.36 -17.21
C ALA A 369 3.96 10.76 -17.83
N PRO A 370 4.76 11.16 -18.84
CA PRO A 370 4.52 12.39 -19.55
C PRO A 370 3.12 12.42 -20.17
N THR A 371 2.43 13.56 -20.08
CA THR A 371 1.15 13.81 -20.73
C THR A 371 1.31 14.19 -22.21
N ASN A 372 2.56 14.45 -22.63
CA ASN A 372 2.93 14.81 -23.98
C ASN A 372 3.81 13.72 -24.64
N ASN A 373 4.35 14.04 -25.82
CA ASN A 373 5.18 13.11 -26.60
C ASN A 373 6.62 12.91 -26.06
N SER A 374 6.97 13.48 -24.90
CA SER A 374 8.26 13.29 -24.25
C SER A 374 8.47 11.82 -23.91
N LYS A 375 9.69 11.31 -24.19
CA LYS A 375 10.07 9.92 -23.87
C LYS A 375 11.25 9.83 -22.91
N VAL A 376 11.80 10.97 -22.48
CA VAL A 376 13.11 11.01 -21.80
C VAL A 376 13.08 10.27 -20.46
N VAL A 377 11.99 10.40 -19.69
CA VAL A 377 11.87 9.72 -18.39
C VAL A 377 11.80 8.18 -18.50
N TYR A 378 11.51 7.63 -19.69
CA TYR A 378 11.58 6.19 -19.94
C TYR A 378 12.96 5.72 -20.41
N GLN A 379 13.87 6.65 -20.77
CA GLN A 379 15.18 6.33 -21.32
C GLN A 379 16.21 6.12 -20.21
N THR A 380 15.94 5.18 -19.30
CA THR A 380 16.89 4.85 -18.22
C THR A 380 17.79 3.66 -18.59
N LYS A 381 18.86 3.44 -17.83
CA LYS A 381 19.85 2.37 -18.03
C LYS A 381 19.36 1.02 -17.52
N TYR A 382 18.61 1.00 -16.41
CA TYR A 382 18.26 -0.23 -15.71
C TYR A 382 16.77 -0.35 -15.33
N GLU A 383 15.93 0.66 -15.63
CA GLU A 383 14.55 0.76 -15.13
C GLU A 383 13.57 1.32 -16.18
N ASP A 384 12.27 1.06 -16.00
CA ASP A 384 11.26 1.47 -16.99
C ASP A 384 10.90 2.96 -16.94
N LEU A 385 11.00 3.61 -15.77
CA LEU A 385 10.63 5.01 -15.59
C LEU A 385 11.50 5.66 -14.51
N LEU A 386 11.94 6.89 -14.78
CA LEU A 386 12.90 7.65 -13.98
C LEU A 386 12.40 7.87 -12.56
N LYS A 387 13.32 7.78 -11.60
CA LYS A 387 13.06 7.96 -10.18
C LYS A 387 13.35 9.38 -9.71
N TYR A 388 12.66 9.77 -8.65
CA TYR A 388 13.08 10.84 -7.78
C TYR A 388 13.05 10.39 -6.33
N PHE A 389 13.65 11.20 -5.48
CA PHE A 389 13.68 11.03 -4.06
C PHE A 389 13.12 12.26 -3.40
N VAL A 390 12.43 12.06 -2.28
CA VAL A 390 11.81 13.15 -1.54
C VAL A 390 12.01 12.95 -0.04
N ALA A 391 12.39 14.04 0.64
CA ALA A 391 12.43 14.14 2.09
C ALA A 391 11.62 15.37 2.52
N ILE A 392 11.10 15.35 3.75
CA ILE A 392 10.37 16.49 4.31
C ILE A 392 11.09 16.94 5.57
N LEU A 393 11.48 18.21 5.59
CA LEU A 393 12.02 18.89 6.76
C LEU A 393 10.99 19.88 7.28
N GLU A 394 10.96 20.10 8.58
CA GLU A 394 10.28 21.23 9.21
C GLU A 394 11.33 22.25 9.63
N LEU A 395 11.11 23.51 9.26
CA LEU A 395 11.95 24.63 9.61
C LEU A 395 11.06 25.84 9.93
N LYS A 396 11.25 26.43 11.11
CA LYS A 396 10.45 27.60 11.59
C LYS A 396 8.93 27.38 11.52
N GLY A 397 8.47 26.13 11.73
CA GLY A 397 7.07 25.74 11.71
C GLY A 397 6.46 25.60 10.31
N SER A 398 7.28 25.56 9.26
CA SER A 398 6.84 25.30 7.88
C SER A 398 7.49 24.01 7.37
N GLN A 399 6.75 23.23 6.60
CA GLN A 399 7.27 22.04 5.93
C GLN A 399 7.94 22.42 4.61
N LEU A 400 9.16 21.92 4.41
CA LEU A 400 9.94 22.05 3.20
C LEU A 400 10.13 20.68 2.58
N VAL A 401 9.76 20.55 1.31
CA VAL A 401 9.91 19.35 0.50
C VAL A 401 11.25 19.42 -0.23
N LEU A 402 12.13 18.46 0.01
CA LEU A 402 13.41 18.33 -0.68
C LEU A 402 13.29 17.24 -1.73
N VAL A 403 13.66 17.53 -2.98
CA VAL A 403 13.44 16.64 -4.12
C VAL A 403 14.71 16.45 -4.93
N GLU A 404 15.06 15.21 -5.21
CA GLU A 404 16.27 14.84 -5.96
C GLU A 404 15.92 13.88 -7.10
N ALA A 405 16.30 14.20 -8.34
CA ALA A 405 16.01 13.35 -9.50
C ALA A 405 17.20 12.44 -9.82
N ASP A 406 16.97 11.14 -10.04
CA ASP A 406 18.05 10.20 -10.41
C ASP A 406 18.42 10.29 -11.90
N THR A 407 18.80 11.48 -12.35
CA THR A 407 19.15 11.73 -13.76
C THR A 407 20.43 11.02 -14.20
N ASN A 408 21.20 10.45 -13.26
CA ASN A 408 22.35 9.59 -13.56
C ASN A 408 21.94 8.23 -14.15
N ASN A 409 20.72 7.77 -13.85
CA ASN A 409 20.13 6.58 -14.44
C ASN A 409 19.64 6.82 -15.88
N LEU A 410 19.56 8.07 -16.36
CA LEU A 410 19.26 8.30 -17.78
C LEU A 410 20.39 7.77 -18.67
N ARG A 411 20.01 7.22 -19.83
CA ARG A 411 20.94 6.78 -20.88
C ARG A 411 21.84 7.93 -21.34
N THR A 412 21.26 9.12 -21.44
CA THR A 412 21.97 10.39 -21.62
C THR A 412 21.87 11.17 -20.32
N PRO A 413 22.93 11.16 -19.47
CA PRO A 413 22.90 11.84 -18.18
C PRO A 413 22.58 13.33 -18.33
N LYS A 414 21.69 13.82 -17.47
CA LYS A 414 21.38 15.25 -17.35
C LYS A 414 21.71 15.74 -15.95
N GLY A 415 22.09 17.01 -15.82
CA GLY A 415 22.18 17.65 -14.52
C GLY A 415 20.80 18.08 -14.04
N ALA A 416 20.42 17.67 -12.83
CA ALA A 416 19.31 18.23 -12.09
C ALA A 416 19.84 18.74 -10.75
N SER A 417 19.30 19.85 -10.26
CA SER A 417 19.55 20.31 -8.89
C SER A 417 18.63 19.58 -7.93
N THR A 418 19.09 19.38 -6.69
CA THR A 418 18.21 19.11 -5.56
C THR A 418 17.32 20.33 -5.34
N LEU A 419 16.02 20.15 -5.26
CA LEU A 419 15.07 21.24 -5.01
C LEU A 419 14.75 21.34 -3.53
N ILE A 420 14.54 22.55 -3.03
CA ILE A 420 13.95 22.84 -1.73
C ILE A 420 12.68 23.67 -1.96
N LEU A 421 11.54 23.12 -1.58
CA LEU A 421 10.22 23.65 -1.91
C LEU A 421 9.41 23.93 -0.63
N GLY A 422 9.01 25.17 -0.40
CA GLY A 422 7.88 25.52 0.45
C GLY A 422 6.68 25.74 -0.44
N LEU A 423 5.79 24.76 -0.51
CA LEU A 423 4.67 24.73 -1.46
C LEU A 423 3.53 25.65 -0.99
N LYS A 424 2.84 26.28 -1.95
CA LYS A 424 1.63 27.09 -1.70
C LYS A 424 0.43 26.22 -1.34
N GLU A 425 -0.67 26.90 -1.02
CA GLU A 425 -2.03 26.34 -0.86
C GLU A 425 -2.27 25.14 -1.78
N ASP A 426 -2.81 24.06 -1.21
CA ASP A 426 -2.80 22.71 -1.79
C ASP A 426 -1.39 22.17 -2.14
N PRO A 427 -0.56 21.87 -1.12
CA PRO A 427 0.80 21.36 -1.32
C PRO A 427 0.84 20.09 -2.16
N LYS A 428 -0.18 19.24 -2.05
CA LYS A 428 -0.22 17.97 -2.77
C LYS A 428 -0.37 18.20 -4.26
N ALA A 429 -1.38 18.96 -4.69
CA ALA A 429 -1.60 19.25 -6.11
C ALA A 429 -0.40 19.99 -6.71
N ASN A 430 0.11 21.01 -6.03
CA ASN A 430 1.28 21.77 -6.48
C ASN A 430 2.52 20.88 -6.70
N PHE A 431 2.75 19.94 -5.78
CA PHE A 431 3.86 19.00 -5.89
C PHE A 431 3.69 18.05 -7.07
N GLU A 432 2.50 17.46 -7.22
CA GLU A 432 2.16 16.56 -8.33
C GLU A 432 2.34 17.26 -9.69
N GLU A 433 1.90 18.52 -9.81
CA GLU A 433 2.08 19.33 -11.02
C GLU A 433 3.57 19.61 -11.33
N ILE A 434 4.40 19.87 -10.32
CA ILE A 434 5.85 20.07 -10.49
C ILE A 434 6.50 18.80 -11.05
N LEU A 435 6.13 17.63 -10.51
CA LEU A 435 6.63 16.35 -11.00
C LEU A 435 6.16 16.04 -12.42
N GLN A 436 4.91 16.34 -12.74
CA GLN A 436 4.35 16.20 -14.09
C GLN A 436 5.09 17.11 -15.09
N CYS A 437 5.33 18.37 -14.71
CA CYS A 437 6.07 19.32 -15.53
C CYS A 437 7.49 18.82 -15.83
N PHE A 438 8.17 18.21 -14.87
CA PHE A 438 9.49 17.62 -15.07
C PHE A 438 9.49 16.49 -16.11
N SER A 439 8.49 15.59 -16.05
CA SER A 439 8.29 14.52 -17.05
C SER A 439 8.03 15.08 -18.44
N ASP A 440 7.13 16.06 -18.53
CA ASP A 440 6.72 16.70 -19.77
C ASP A 440 7.84 17.53 -20.41
N LYS A 441 8.74 18.09 -19.60
CA LYS A 441 9.95 18.82 -20.05
C LYS A 441 11.15 17.92 -20.32
N GLY A 442 10.96 16.60 -20.33
CA GLY A 442 12.01 15.65 -20.68
C GLY A 442 13.12 15.59 -19.64
N ALA A 443 12.74 15.42 -18.37
CA ALA A 443 13.62 15.33 -17.21
C ALA A 443 14.42 16.61 -16.94
N GLN A 444 13.74 17.76 -16.89
CA GLN A 444 14.32 19.07 -16.55
C GLN A 444 13.37 19.89 -15.69
N TRP A 445 13.92 20.56 -14.67
CA TRP A 445 13.16 21.46 -13.81
C TRP A 445 12.78 22.74 -14.53
N SER A 446 11.49 23.09 -14.51
CA SER A 446 11.00 24.39 -14.99
C SER A 446 10.93 25.38 -13.83
N HIS A 447 12.01 26.15 -13.62
CA HIS A 447 12.13 27.04 -12.46
C HIS A 447 10.99 28.07 -12.36
N ASN A 448 10.56 28.65 -13.48
CA ASN A 448 9.44 29.61 -13.49
C ASN A 448 8.14 28.94 -13.04
N PHE A 449 7.86 27.74 -13.56
CA PHE A 449 6.67 26.96 -13.23
C PHE A 449 6.65 26.53 -11.76
N ILE A 450 7.82 26.17 -11.22
CA ILE A 450 7.99 25.82 -9.80
C ILE A 450 7.76 27.05 -8.91
N ASN A 451 8.33 28.20 -9.30
CA ASN A 451 8.23 29.43 -8.53
C ASN A 451 6.79 29.94 -8.39
N GLU A 452 5.93 29.69 -9.39
CA GLU A 452 4.51 30.02 -9.32
C GLU A 452 3.76 29.22 -8.24
N ARG A 453 4.24 28.00 -7.91
CA ARG A 453 3.61 27.02 -7.01
C ARG A 453 4.22 26.96 -5.61
N CYS A 454 5.25 27.77 -5.35
CA CYS A 454 5.98 27.75 -4.09
C CYS A 454 6.01 29.16 -3.46
N ASP A 455 5.83 29.22 -2.15
CA ASP A 455 6.18 30.41 -1.34
C ASP A 455 7.69 30.49 -1.11
N PHE A 456 8.36 29.34 -1.17
CA PHE A 456 9.82 29.27 -1.14
C PHE A 456 10.33 28.27 -2.17
N PHE A 457 11.22 28.71 -3.05
CA PHE A 457 11.86 27.84 -4.03
C PHE A 457 13.37 28.10 -4.01
N SER A 458 14.16 27.04 -3.75
CA SER A 458 15.61 27.13 -3.82
C SER A 458 16.22 25.89 -4.48
N PRO A 459 16.78 26.03 -5.70
CA PRO A 459 17.56 24.95 -6.31
C PRO A 459 18.98 24.91 -5.71
N CYS A 460 19.39 23.73 -5.25
CA CYS A 460 20.73 23.43 -4.79
C CYS A 460 21.46 22.60 -5.84
N ARG A 461 22.51 23.16 -6.45
CA ARG A 461 23.34 22.42 -7.40
C ARG A 461 24.20 21.39 -6.66
N HIS A 462 24.42 20.25 -7.28
CA HIS A 462 25.37 19.27 -6.76
C HIS A 462 26.79 19.86 -6.66
N PRO A 463 27.57 19.44 -5.65
CA PRO A 463 29.00 19.71 -5.64
C PRO A 463 29.66 19.21 -6.92
N SER A 464 30.68 19.92 -7.40
CA SER A 464 31.54 19.41 -8.48
C SER A 464 32.29 18.15 -8.01
N LEU A 465 32.53 17.18 -8.89
CA LEU A 465 33.40 16.04 -8.56
C LEU A 465 34.88 16.43 -8.45
N LYS A 466 35.25 17.61 -8.97
CA LYS A 466 36.62 18.14 -8.93
C LYS A 466 36.66 19.51 -8.28
N GLU A 467 37.65 19.73 -7.42
CA GLU A 467 38.01 21.02 -6.87
C GLU A 467 39.48 21.29 -7.14
N LYS A 468 39.79 22.40 -7.82
CA LYS A 468 41.16 22.80 -8.16
C LYS A 468 42.00 21.66 -8.78
N GLY A 469 41.38 20.84 -9.63
CA GLY A 469 42.02 19.71 -10.31
C GLY A 469 42.09 18.39 -9.51
N LYS A 470 41.82 18.41 -8.19
CA LYS A 470 41.74 17.21 -7.35
C LYS A 470 40.32 16.64 -7.35
N ILE A 471 40.20 15.32 -7.49
CA ILE A 471 38.91 14.60 -7.36
C ILE A 471 38.54 14.60 -5.87
N ARG A 472 37.30 15.02 -5.54
CA ARG A 472 36.78 14.93 -4.17
C ARG A 472 36.60 13.46 -3.79
N THR A 473 36.92 13.13 -2.54
CA THR A 473 36.49 11.86 -1.95
C THR A 473 34.97 11.87 -1.75
N ASP A 474 34.36 10.69 -1.59
CA ASP A 474 32.91 10.59 -1.33
C ASP A 474 32.50 11.38 -0.07
N GLN A 475 33.37 11.37 0.96
CA GLN A 475 33.15 12.13 2.19
C GLN A 475 33.25 13.66 1.96
N GLU A 476 34.26 14.14 1.24
CA GLU A 476 34.40 15.56 0.89
C GLU A 476 33.22 16.05 0.02
N TYR A 477 32.74 15.20 -0.88
CA TYR A 477 31.56 15.49 -1.69
C TYR A 477 30.30 15.60 -0.83
N LYS A 478 30.09 14.64 0.08
CA LYS A 478 28.97 14.62 1.04
C LYS A 478 28.95 15.88 1.90
N GLU A 479 30.07 16.20 2.54
CA GLU A 479 30.21 17.36 3.42
C GLU A 479 29.93 18.67 2.68
N LYS A 480 30.41 18.79 1.44
CA LYS A 480 30.12 19.95 0.60
C LYS A 480 28.63 20.06 0.27
N TRP A 481 27.97 18.94 -0.03
CA TRP A 481 26.54 18.93 -0.32
C TRP A 481 25.70 19.32 0.90
N VAL A 482 26.03 18.77 2.07
CA VAL A 482 25.41 19.15 3.35
C VAL A 482 25.58 20.64 3.62
N SER A 483 26.79 21.18 3.43
CA SER A 483 27.06 22.61 3.59
C SER A 483 26.20 23.47 2.66
N ASP A 484 26.09 23.09 1.39
CA ASP A 484 25.33 23.85 0.39
C ASP A 484 23.83 23.84 0.70
N LEU A 485 23.27 22.69 1.10
CA LEU A 485 21.87 22.60 1.50
C LEU A 485 21.60 23.41 2.76
N ARG A 486 22.47 23.35 3.77
CA ARG A 486 22.36 24.18 4.99
C ARG A 486 22.37 25.66 4.66
N GLU A 487 23.23 26.10 3.73
CA GLU A 487 23.25 27.49 3.27
C GLU A 487 21.92 27.88 2.60
N LYS A 488 21.36 27.02 1.74
CA LYS A 488 20.05 27.27 1.13
C LYS A 488 18.91 27.32 2.14
N LEU A 489 18.91 26.44 3.14
CA LEU A 489 17.90 26.45 4.21
C LEU A 489 17.95 27.73 5.06
N ARG A 490 19.14 28.33 5.27
CA ARG A 490 19.26 29.62 5.98
C ARG A 490 18.57 30.77 5.25
N LEU A 491 18.39 30.67 3.93
CA LEU A 491 17.66 31.66 3.14
C LEU A 491 16.14 31.60 3.38
N PHE A 492 15.64 30.52 3.97
CA PHE A 492 14.22 30.39 4.26
C PHE A 492 13.76 31.42 5.31
N ARG A 493 12.81 32.24 4.87
CA ARG A 493 12.07 33.19 5.71
C ARG A 493 10.61 32.77 5.67
N LYS A 494 9.97 32.69 6.85
CA LYS A 494 8.55 32.39 6.93
C LYS A 494 7.78 33.54 6.28
N SER A 495 6.93 33.24 5.30
CA SER A 495 5.98 34.21 4.75
C SER A 495 5.04 34.65 5.88
N SER A 496 4.79 35.96 5.96
CA SER A 496 4.00 36.56 7.05
C SER A 496 2.54 36.20 6.94
#